data_AF-A0A7C3TF37-F1
#
_entry.id   AF-A0A7C3TF37-F1
#
_cell.length_a   1.000
_cell.length_b   1.000
_cell.length_c   1.000
_cell.angle_alpha   90.00
_cell.angle_beta   90.00
_cell.angle_gamma   90.00
#
_symmetry.space_group_name_H-M   'P 1'
#
loop_
_entity.id
_entity.type
_entity.pdbx_description
1 polymer ?
#
loop_
_entity_poly.entity_id
_entity_poly.type
_entity_poly.pdbx_seq_one_letter_code
_entity_poly.pdbx_strand_id
1 'polypeptide(L)'
;ASDYKYRSLMAPYLLQWEAIKEARSRGYRFYDFLGIAPSCKTCAQTNSSRNADSSDYTPNPRHPYAKITDFKMKFGGRIRAYAPAREFVFKRIWYLIIKLAKKIF
;
A
#
# COMPACT_ATOMS: atom_id res chain seq x y z
N ALA A 1 9.56 14.44 -4.24
CA ALA A 1 8.71 15.43 -3.53
C ALA A 1 8.05 16.35 -4.56
N SER A 2 6.93 17.00 -4.24
CA SER A 2 6.26 17.94 -5.15
C SER A 2 5.82 19.18 -4.39
N ASP A 3 5.94 20.34 -5.03
CA ASP A 3 5.42 21.59 -4.49
C ASP A 3 3.88 21.61 -4.51
N TYR A 4 3.27 22.13 -3.45
CA TYR A 4 1.83 22.27 -3.30
C TYR A 4 1.27 23.30 -4.28
N LYS A 5 2.02 24.37 -4.59
CA LYS A 5 1.60 25.48 -5.46
C LYS A 5 1.32 25.03 -6.90
N TYR A 6 2.01 23.99 -7.36
CA TYR A 6 2.00 23.55 -8.76
C TYR A 6 1.33 22.19 -8.97
N ARG A 7 0.41 21.78 -8.08
CA ARG A 7 -0.28 20.48 -8.19
C ARG A 7 -1.11 20.29 -9.46
N SER A 8 -1.68 21.38 -9.98
CA SER A 8 -2.45 21.37 -11.23
C SER A 8 -1.62 20.90 -12.43
N LEU A 9 -0.30 21.04 -12.37
CA LEU A 9 0.60 20.54 -13.42
C LEU A 9 0.77 19.01 -13.41
N MET A 10 0.29 18.33 -12.37
CA MET A 10 0.38 16.87 -12.23
C MET A 10 1.80 16.30 -12.39
N ALA A 11 2.83 17.08 -12.05
CA ALA A 11 4.24 16.68 -12.21
C ALA A 11 4.58 15.29 -11.64
N PRO A 12 4.04 14.87 -10.46
CA PRO A 12 4.26 13.51 -9.97
C PRO A 12 3.75 12.41 -10.89
N TYR A 13 2.64 12.63 -11.61
CA TYR A 13 2.12 11.65 -12.56
C TYR A 13 3.05 11.48 -13.75
N LEU A 14 3.49 12.61 -14.33
CA LEU A 14 4.46 12.60 -15.44
C LEU A 14 5.75 11.89 -15.03
N LEU A 15 6.30 12.21 -13.86
CA LEU A 15 7.52 11.60 -13.35
C LEU A 15 7.41 10.07 -13.25
N GLN A 16 6.31 9.56 -12.66
CA GLN A 16 6.10 8.11 -12.53
C GLN A 16 5.89 7.44 -13.90
N TRP A 17 5.17 8.10 -14.83
CA TRP A 17 4.98 7.59 -16.17
C TRP A 17 6.28 7.47 -16.96
N GLU A 18 7.13 8.49 -16.93
CA GLU A 18 8.47 8.44 -17.54
C GLU A 18 9.32 7.34 -16.92
N ALA A 19 9.28 7.17 -15.60
CA ALA A 19 10.00 6.09 -14.92
C ALA A 19 9.53 4.69 -15.36
N ILE A 20 8.23 4.50 -15.59
CA ILE A 20 7.68 3.24 -16.12
C ILE A 20 8.17 3.00 -17.56
N LYS A 21 8.12 4.02 -18.42
CA LYS A 21 8.61 3.91 -19.81
C LYS A 21 10.11 3.58 -19.85
N GLU A 22 10.90 4.20 -18.99
CA GLU A 22 12.33 3.94 -18.88
C GLU A 22 12.64 2.55 -18.31
N ALA A 23 11.87 2.09 -17.32
CA ALA A 23 12.00 0.72 -16.84
C ALA A 23 11.72 -0.28 -17.98
N ARG A 24 10.69 0.00 -18.79
CA ARG A 24 10.35 -0.83 -19.94
C ARG A 24 11.41 -0.80 -21.05
N SER A 25 11.98 0.37 -21.36
CA SER A 25 13.04 0.52 -22.38
C SER A 25 14.29 -0.29 -22.02
N ARG A 26 14.58 -0.43 -20.73
CA ARG A 26 15.67 -1.24 -20.18
C ARG A 26 15.35 -2.73 -20.04
N GLY A 27 14.17 -3.17 -20.44
CA GLY A 27 13.77 -4.59 -20.39
C GLY A 27 13.29 -5.08 -19.03
N TYR A 28 13.01 -4.20 -18.07
CA TYR A 28 12.41 -4.61 -16.80
C TYR A 28 10.96 -5.05 -16.99
N ARG A 29 10.57 -6.13 -16.28
CA ARG A 29 9.23 -6.73 -16.39
C ARG A 29 8.22 -6.18 -15.40
N PHE A 30 8.69 -5.59 -14.31
CA PHE A 30 7.85 -5.13 -13.20
C PHE A 30 8.30 -3.74 -12.76
N TYR A 31 7.32 -2.90 -12.43
CA TYR A 31 7.51 -1.61 -11.78
C TYR A 31 6.75 -1.65 -10.46
N ASP A 32 7.47 -1.58 -9.34
CA ASP A 32 6.88 -1.71 -8.01
C ASP A 32 6.60 -0.33 -7.40
N PHE A 33 5.33 -0.04 -7.17
CA PHE A 33 4.89 1.18 -6.46
C PHE A 33 4.99 1.06 -4.94
N LEU A 34 5.42 -0.09 -4.40
CA LEU A 34 5.54 -0.38 -2.97
C LEU A 34 4.18 -0.39 -2.24
N GLY A 35 4.22 -0.24 -0.92
CA GLY A 35 3.06 -0.40 -0.04
C GLY A 35 1.89 0.56 -0.34
N ILE A 36 0.69 0.04 -0.18
CA ILE A 36 -0.58 0.76 -0.21
C ILE A 36 -1.29 0.62 1.14
N ALA A 37 -2.36 1.38 1.36
CA ALA A 37 -3.23 1.21 2.51
C ALA A 37 -3.76 -0.24 2.58
N PRO A 38 -4.11 -0.77 3.76
CA PRO A 38 -4.79 -2.05 3.84
C PRO A 38 -6.20 -1.96 3.23
N SER A 39 -6.67 -3.08 2.69
CA SER A 39 -8.05 -3.22 2.23
C SER A 39 -9.02 -3.06 3.39
N CYS A 40 -10.15 -2.42 3.15
CA CYS A 40 -11.19 -2.27 4.14
C CYS A 40 -12.11 -3.49 4.17
N LYS A 41 -11.93 -4.37 5.16
CA LYS A 41 -12.77 -5.57 5.28
C LYS A 41 -14.17 -5.30 5.82
N THR A 42 -14.38 -4.18 6.54
CA THR A 42 -15.63 -3.86 7.24
C THR A 42 -16.41 -2.68 6.64
N CYS A 43 -15.78 -1.80 5.87
CA CYS A 43 -16.51 -0.67 5.25
C CYS A 43 -17.17 -1.00 3.90
N ALA A 44 -17.05 -2.25 3.44
CA ALA A 44 -17.77 -2.81 2.30
C ALA A 44 -18.81 -3.86 2.72
N GLN A 45 -19.29 -3.84 3.97
CA GLN A 45 -20.47 -4.62 4.36
C GLN A 45 -21.75 -3.93 3.86
N THR A 46 -21.91 -3.84 2.54
CA THR A 46 -23.24 -3.93 1.94
C THR A 46 -23.48 -5.43 1.72
N ASN A 47 -24.75 -5.87 1.77
CA ASN A 47 -25.15 -7.29 1.79
C ASN A 47 -24.90 -8.05 0.45
N SER A 48 -23.71 -7.92 -0.14
CA SER A 48 -23.22 -8.71 -1.27
C SER A 48 -22.16 -9.69 -0.74
N SER A 49 -22.57 -10.74 -0.04
CA SER A 49 -22.87 -12.05 -0.62
C SER A 49 -21.68 -12.70 -1.35
N ARG A 50 -21.11 -13.71 -0.67
CA ARG A 50 -20.68 -15.01 -1.19
C ARG A 50 -19.74 -15.01 -2.42
N ASN A 51 -18.54 -15.52 -2.19
CA ASN A 51 -17.41 -15.73 -3.13
C ASN A 51 -16.53 -14.49 -3.34
N ALA A 52 -15.73 -14.18 -2.32
CA ALA A 52 -14.63 -13.24 -2.41
C ALA A 52 -13.52 -13.85 -3.29
N ASP A 53 -13.67 -13.72 -4.60
CA ASP A 53 -12.50 -13.72 -5.47
C ASP A 53 -11.60 -12.56 -5.00
N SER A 54 -10.31 -12.83 -4.88
CA SER A 54 -9.29 -11.89 -4.39
C SER A 54 -9.13 -10.61 -5.25
N SER A 55 -10.00 -10.43 -6.24
CA SER A 55 -10.02 -9.37 -7.23
C SER A 55 -10.59 -8.04 -6.71
N ASP A 56 -11.45 -8.04 -5.69
CA ASP A 56 -12.11 -6.81 -5.23
C ASP A 56 -11.38 -6.17 -4.04
N TYR A 57 -10.36 -5.36 -4.34
CA TYR A 57 -9.65 -4.56 -3.35
C TYR A 57 -10.31 -3.19 -3.19
N THR A 58 -10.85 -2.92 -2.00
CA THR A 58 -11.37 -1.60 -1.61
C THR A 58 -10.43 -0.95 -0.59
N PRO A 59 -9.74 0.16 -0.93
CA PRO A 59 -8.83 0.81 0.02
C PRO A 59 -9.60 1.42 1.19
N ASN A 60 -9.06 1.32 2.41
CA ASN A 60 -9.64 2.00 3.58
C ASN A 60 -9.50 3.53 3.44
N PRO A 61 -10.61 4.31 3.30
CA PRO A 61 -10.55 5.75 3.07
C PRO A 61 -10.06 6.53 4.30
N ARG A 62 -10.15 5.93 5.50
CA ARG A 62 -9.69 6.54 6.75
C ARG A 62 -8.20 6.30 7.03
N HIS A 63 -7.53 5.47 6.23
CA HIS A 63 -6.12 5.20 6.41
C HIS A 63 -5.26 6.42 5.98
N PRO A 64 -4.20 6.80 6.71
CA PRO A 64 -3.33 7.93 6.34
C PRO A 64 -2.79 7.85 4.90
N TYR A 65 -2.62 6.64 4.37
CA TYR A 65 -2.14 6.40 3.00
C TYR A 65 -3.25 6.24 1.96
N ALA A 66 -4.51 6.58 2.26
CA ALA A 66 -5.62 6.46 1.32
C ALA A 66 -5.36 7.24 0.01
N LYS A 67 -4.96 8.51 0.11
CA LYS A 67 -4.67 9.36 -1.07
C LYS A 67 -3.48 8.86 -1.89
N ILE A 68 -2.45 8.36 -1.21
CA ILE A 68 -1.28 7.76 -1.87
C ILE A 68 -1.68 6.47 -2.59
N THR A 69 -2.59 5.69 -2.00
CA THR A 69 -3.13 4.48 -2.61
C THR A 69 -3.95 4.80 -3.85
N ASP A 70 -4.86 5.76 -3.77
CA ASP A 70 -5.66 6.22 -4.92
C ASP A 70 -4.77 6.70 -6.07
N PHE A 71 -3.72 7.48 -5.76
CA PHE A 71 -2.71 7.89 -6.74
C PHE A 71 -2.07 6.68 -7.46
N LYS A 72 -1.62 5.67 -6.70
CA LYS A 72 -0.96 4.48 -7.26
C LYS A 72 -1.92 3.63 -8.09
N MET A 73 -3.16 3.46 -7.63
CA MET A 73 -4.16 2.65 -8.32
C MET A 73 -4.53 3.19 -9.70
N LYS A 74 -4.41 4.51 -9.93
CA LYS A 74 -4.68 5.13 -11.24
C LYS A 74 -3.71 4.70 -12.35
N PHE A 75 -2.53 4.18 -12.00
CA PHE A 75 -1.60 3.61 -12.98
C PHE A 75 -1.95 2.17 -13.38
N GLY A 76 -2.95 1.56 -12.73
CA GLY A 76 -3.36 0.18 -12.95
C GLY A 76 -2.39 -0.83 -12.31
N GLY A 77 -2.26 -2.00 -12.92
CA GLY A 77 -1.41 -3.09 -12.43
C GLY A 77 -2.15 -4.10 -11.55
N ARG A 78 -1.40 -4.77 -10.66
CA ARG A 78 -1.93 -5.83 -9.78
C ARG A 78 -1.47 -5.59 -8.35
N ILE A 79 -2.35 -5.84 -7.39
CA ILE A 79 -2.03 -5.79 -5.97
C ILE A 79 -1.42 -7.13 -5.57
N ARG A 80 -0.34 -7.08 -4.80
CA ARG A 80 0.33 -8.26 -4.26
C ARG A 80 0.38 -8.14 -2.74
N ALA A 81 -0.22 -9.12 -2.06
CA ALA A 81 -0.06 -9.30 -0.63
C ALA A 81 1.15 -10.22 -0.39
N TYR A 82 2.12 -9.74 0.40
CA TYR A 82 3.27 -10.53 0.82
C TYR A 82 2.99 -11.21 2.17
N ALA A 83 3.80 -12.22 2.51
CA ALA A 83 3.75 -12.83 3.82
C ALA A 83 4.02 -11.79 4.91
N PRO A 84 3.30 -11.83 6.05
CA PRO A 84 3.55 -10.90 7.14
C PRO A 84 4.96 -11.09 7.71
N ALA A 85 5.50 -10.01 8.28
CA ALA A 85 6.78 -10.04 8.97
C ALA A 85 6.75 -11.10 10.10
N ARG A 86 7.83 -11.86 10.21
CA ARG A 86 8.01 -12.88 11.26
C ARG A 86 9.07 -12.39 12.25
N GLU A 87 8.75 -12.46 13.53
CA GLU A 87 9.67 -12.10 14.60
C GLU A 87 10.29 -13.37 15.19
N PHE A 88 11.63 -13.46 15.17
CA PHE A 88 12.37 -14.53 15.84
C PHE A 88 12.80 -14.04 17.23
N VAL A 89 12.22 -14.64 18.28
CA VAL A 89 12.45 -14.21 19.67
C VAL A 89 13.61 -14.97 20.28
N PHE A 90 14.76 -14.32 20.41
CA PHE A 90 15.95 -14.89 21.05
C PHE A 90 15.88 -14.90 22.58
N LYS A 91 15.36 -13.83 23.19
CA LYS A 91 15.22 -13.70 24.65
C LYS A 91 13.77 -13.41 25.02
N ARG A 92 13.05 -14.45 25.47
CA ARG A 92 11.60 -14.40 25.72
C ARG A 92 11.19 -13.36 26.75
N ILE A 93 11.93 -13.23 27.86
CA ILE A 93 11.60 -12.32 28.97
C ILE A 93 11.70 -10.85 28.54
N TRP A 94 12.82 -10.45 27.94
CA TRP A 94 13.02 -9.07 27.45
C TRP A 94 12.01 -8.67 26.38
N TYR A 95 11.71 -9.59 25.46
CA TYR A 95 10.69 -9.36 24.44
C TYR A 95 9.30 -9.08 25.06
N LEU A 96 8.91 -9.83 26.10
CA LEU A 96 7.66 -9.60 26.81
C LEU A 96 7.64 -8.24 27.50
N ILE A 97 8.74 -7.83 28.15
CA ILE A 97 8.86 -6.51 28.78
C ILE A 97 8.65 -5.40 27.75
N ILE A 98 9.36 -5.45 26.61
CA ILE A 98 9.24 -4.44 25.54
C ILE A 98 7.82 -4.42 24.98
N LYS A 99 7.19 -5.59 24.78
CA LYS A 99 5.84 -5.69 24.24
C LYS A 99 4.79 -5.14 25.20
N LEU A 100 4.96 -5.35 26.50
CA LEU A 100 4.11 -4.75 27.53
C LEU A 100 4.31 -3.24 27.62
N ALA A 101 5.57 -2.77 27.61
CA ALA A 101 5.89 -1.35 27.63
C ALA A 101 5.25 -0.60 26.45
N LYS A 102 5.38 -1.12 25.22
CA LYS A 102 4.76 -0.56 24.00
C LYS A 102 3.22 -0.60 23.98
N LYS A 103 2.60 -1.40 24.87
CA LYS A 103 1.14 -1.48 24.96
C LYS A 103 0.58 -0.47 25.98
N ILE A 104 1.38 -0.14 27.00
CA ILE A 104 1.02 0.77 28.08
C ILE A 104 1.33 2.22 27.69
N PHE A 105 2.45 2.45 26.99
CA PHE A 105 2.89 3.73 26.47
C PHE A 105 2.72 3.76 24.95
#